data_AF-A0A2V5NCX4-F1
#
_entry.id   AF-A0A2V5NCX4-F1
#
_cell.length_a   1.000
_cell.length_b   1.000
_cell.length_c   1.000
_cell.angle_alpha   90.00
_cell.angle_beta   90.00
_cell.angle_gamma   90.00
#
_symmetry.space_group_name_H-M   'P 1'
#
loop_
_entity.id
_entity.type
_entity.pdbx_description
1 polymer ?
#
loop_
_entity_poly.entity_id
_entity_poly.type
_entity_poly.pdbx_seq_one_letter_code
_entity_poly.pdbx_strand_id
1 'polypeptide(L)'
;MSERSQTVPTPEGEYFESTRFAGLSFLLGSVALVALVLCALGAVVNPHQFSYSWLFAFAFFFTLCAGCFFWTIVHHATDAEWTVVVRRQLENIAALLAVLALLFVPILLLRHHLYAWMDIPPGHEAALDFKRAYLDFNFFLIRAIVFLGYFIVASQLLRRFSVRQDRDGNPQFTIWMRRVSFASLPMFALCLTFGAFDWLMSLNYHWFSTMFGVYIFAGAAGSSMSLLVLVITALRQAGYLKDVVTLEHYHIMGKWMLAFCIF
;
A
#
# COMPACT_ATOMS: atom_id res chain seq x y z
N MET A 1 49.67 -13.00 -4.30
CA MET A 1 49.40 -13.43 -2.91
C MET A 1 49.06 -12.18 -2.11
N SER A 2 47.79 -11.79 -2.09
CA SER A 2 46.84 -12.02 -0.99
C SER A 2 47.05 -11.12 0.23
N GLU A 3 46.89 -9.80 0.07
CA GLU A 3 46.80 -8.83 1.18
C GLU A 3 45.48 -8.04 1.16
N ARG A 4 44.37 -8.70 0.85
CA ARG A 4 43.02 -8.12 1.06
C ARG A 4 42.06 -9.16 1.62
N SER A 5 42.45 -9.80 2.71
CA SER A 5 41.51 -10.47 3.62
C SER A 5 41.41 -9.73 4.95
N GLN A 6 41.39 -8.38 4.90
CA GLN A 6 40.78 -7.64 5.99
C GLN A 6 39.31 -8.00 5.96
N THR A 7 38.95 -9.05 6.70
CA THR A 7 37.58 -9.31 7.13
C THR A 7 37.18 -8.09 7.93
N VAL A 8 36.64 -7.08 7.25
CA VAL A 8 35.93 -5.99 7.89
C VAL A 8 34.91 -6.71 8.79
N PRO A 9 35.01 -6.58 10.12
CA PRO A 9 34.06 -7.23 10.99
C PRO A 9 32.69 -6.74 10.55
N THR A 10 31.80 -7.68 10.22
CA THR A 10 30.40 -7.34 9.93
C THR A 10 29.91 -6.51 11.10
N PRO A 11 29.50 -5.23 10.88
CA PRO A 11 29.00 -4.41 11.96
C PRO A 11 27.92 -5.18 12.71
N GLU A 12 27.93 -5.12 14.05
CA GLU A 12 26.83 -5.70 14.81
C GLU A 12 25.53 -5.05 14.31
N GLY A 13 24.55 -5.89 13.93
CA GLY A 13 23.29 -5.40 13.40
C GLY A 13 22.59 -4.53 14.44
N GLU A 14 22.05 -3.38 14.03
CA GLU A 14 21.21 -2.58 14.91
C GLU A 14 19.96 -3.39 15.28
N TYR A 15 19.78 -3.67 16.58
CA TYR A 15 18.60 -4.33 17.09
C TYR A 15 17.51 -3.32 17.42
N PHE A 16 16.27 -3.65 17.06
CA PHE A 16 15.12 -2.82 17.40
C PHE A 16 14.79 -2.96 18.89
N GLU A 17 14.86 -1.87 19.64
CA GLU A 17 14.45 -1.81 21.05
C GLU A 17 12.95 -1.49 21.14
N SER A 18 12.14 -2.50 21.45
CA SER A 18 10.67 -2.35 21.53
C SER A 18 10.22 -1.34 22.59
N THR A 19 11.00 -1.14 23.65
CA THR A 19 10.69 -0.22 24.75
C THR A 19 10.80 1.25 24.34
N ARG A 20 11.64 1.59 23.36
CA ARG A 20 11.90 2.98 22.94
C ARG A 20 10.65 3.66 22.36
N PHE A 21 9.79 2.89 21.69
CA PHE A 21 8.53 3.39 21.14
C PHE A 21 7.29 2.96 21.95
N ALA A 22 7.44 2.24 23.06
CA ALA A 22 6.31 1.68 23.79
C ALA A 22 5.27 2.72 24.21
N GLY A 23 5.71 3.90 24.68
CA GLY A 23 4.81 5.01 25.04
C GLY A 23 4.04 5.57 23.83
N LEU A 24 4.72 5.76 22.69
CA LEU A 24 4.09 6.24 21.46
C LEU A 24 3.14 5.18 20.89
N SER A 25 3.53 3.91 20.86
CA SER A 25 2.69 2.80 20.41
C SER A 25 1.44 2.65 21.28
N PHE A 26 1.57 2.79 22.60
CA PHE A 26 0.42 2.78 23.51
C PHE A 26 -0.51 3.97 23.25
N LEU A 27 0.05 5.18 23.11
CA LEU A 27 -0.72 6.38 22.77
C LEU A 27 -1.48 6.19 21.45
N LEU A 28 -0.79 5.81 20.37
CA LEU A 28 -1.41 5.59 19.05
C LEU A 28 -2.45 4.46 19.10
N GLY A 29 -2.19 3.38 19.85
CA GLY A 29 -3.15 2.31 20.05
C GLY A 29 -4.42 2.78 20.79
N SER A 30 -4.26 3.60 21.83
CA SER A 30 -5.40 4.18 22.55
C SER A 30 -6.22 5.14 21.69
N VAL A 31 -5.55 6.01 20.92
CA VAL A 31 -6.20 6.93 19.97
C VAL A 31 -6.93 6.15 18.88
N ALA A 32 -6.31 5.09 18.35
CA ALA A 32 -6.94 4.22 17.35
C ALA A 32 -8.19 3.52 17.91
N LEU A 33 -8.14 3.03 19.15
CA LEU A 33 -9.30 2.42 19.80
C LEU A 33 -10.45 3.43 19.98
N VAL A 34 -10.15 4.62 20.50
CA VAL A 34 -11.14 5.70 20.68
C VAL A 34 -11.73 6.10 19.32
N ALA A 35 -10.89 6.28 18.30
CA ALA A 35 -11.33 6.61 16.95
C ALA A 35 -12.24 5.52 16.35
N LEU A 36 -11.91 4.25 16.53
CA LEU A 36 -12.75 3.13 16.07
C LEU A 36 -14.11 3.09 16.78
N VAL A 37 -14.16 3.39 18.09
CA VAL A 37 -15.42 3.49 18.84
C VAL A 37 -16.26 4.64 18.30
N LEU A 38 -15.66 5.82 18.06
CA LEU A 38 -16.37 6.96 17.48
C LEU A 38 -16.86 6.67 16.05
N CYS A 39 -16.07 5.95 15.24
CA CYS A 39 -16.49 5.47 13.93
C CYS A 39 -17.69 4.52 14.04
N ALA A 40 -17.69 3.59 14.99
CA ALA A 40 -18.80 2.67 15.22
C ALA A 40 -20.09 3.42 15.64
N LEU A 41 -19.97 4.44 16.49
CA LEU A 41 -21.10 5.31 16.82
C LEU A 41 -21.60 6.09 15.59
N GLY A 42 -20.68 6.64 14.79
CA GLY A 42 -21.01 7.34 13.53
C GLY A 42 -21.74 6.44 12.53
N ALA A 43 -21.36 5.17 12.45
CA ALA A 43 -22.03 4.18 11.60
C ALA A 43 -23.50 3.94 11.97
N VAL A 44 -23.86 4.09 13.25
CA VAL A 44 -25.24 3.96 13.72
C VAL A 44 -26.02 5.27 13.57
N VAL A 45 -25.39 6.42 13.86
CA VAL A 45 -26.04 7.73 13.84
C VAL A 45 -26.34 8.22 12.42
N ASN A 46 -25.36 8.10 11.51
CA ASN A 46 -25.51 8.50 10.11
C ASN A 46 -24.73 7.55 9.20
N PRO A 47 -25.33 6.40 8.83
CA PRO A 47 -24.69 5.38 8.00
C PRO A 47 -24.21 5.91 6.64
N HIS A 48 -24.95 6.87 6.07
CA HIS A 48 -24.63 7.47 4.77
C HIS A 48 -23.37 8.34 4.87
N GLN A 49 -23.28 9.26 5.83
CA GLN A 49 -22.06 10.07 6.01
C GLN A 49 -20.85 9.19 6.38
N PHE A 50 -21.08 8.17 7.21
CA PHE A 50 -20.05 7.25 7.64
C PHE A 50 -19.48 6.45 6.46
N SER A 51 -20.32 5.94 5.56
CA SER A 51 -19.85 5.11 4.43
C SER A 51 -18.88 5.87 3.52
N TYR A 52 -19.20 7.11 3.14
CA TYR A 52 -18.32 7.95 2.31
C TYR A 52 -17.03 8.32 3.04
N SER A 53 -17.12 8.66 4.32
CA SER A 53 -15.95 9.00 5.14
C SER A 53 -15.00 7.80 5.31
N TRP A 54 -15.58 6.60 5.49
CA TRP A 54 -14.83 5.35 5.59
C TRP A 54 -14.17 4.96 4.28
N LEU A 55 -14.88 5.07 3.15
CA LEU A 55 -14.32 4.82 1.82
C LEU A 55 -13.15 5.78 1.52
N PHE A 56 -13.29 7.06 1.86
CA PHE A 56 -12.21 8.03 1.72
C PHE A 56 -10.97 7.63 2.53
N ALA A 57 -11.15 7.32 3.82
CA ALA A 57 -10.05 6.90 4.69
C ALA A 57 -9.40 5.60 4.17
N PHE A 58 -10.20 4.61 3.79
CA PHE A 58 -9.72 3.38 3.18
C PHE A 58 -8.88 3.66 1.94
N ALA A 59 -9.39 4.46 0.99
CA ALA A 59 -8.67 4.76 -0.25
C ALA A 59 -7.35 5.51 0.01
N PHE A 60 -7.36 6.44 0.96
CA PHE A 60 -6.15 7.16 1.39
C PHE A 60 -5.07 6.21 1.94
N PHE A 61 -5.40 5.37 2.92
CA PHE A 61 -4.43 4.43 3.49
C PHE A 61 -4.06 3.30 2.52
N PHE A 62 -5.00 2.87 1.67
CA PHE A 62 -4.75 1.90 0.62
C PHE A 62 -3.73 2.41 -0.39
N THR A 63 -3.87 3.63 -0.88
CA THR A 63 -2.91 4.22 -1.82
C THR A 63 -1.52 4.39 -1.22
N LEU A 64 -1.41 4.74 0.08
CA LEU A 64 -0.12 4.75 0.78
C LEU A 64 0.53 3.36 0.80
N CYS A 65 -0.22 2.33 1.19
CA CYS A 65 0.32 0.96 1.30
C CYS A 65 0.62 0.34 -0.08
N ALA A 66 -0.26 0.57 -1.06
CA ALA A 66 -0.08 0.13 -2.44
C ALA A 66 1.13 0.83 -3.08
N GLY A 67 1.36 2.12 -2.78
CA GLY A 67 2.55 2.83 -3.21
C GLY A 67 3.83 2.26 -2.59
N CYS A 68 3.85 1.93 -1.29
CA CYS A 68 5.00 1.25 -0.69
C CYS A 68 5.27 -0.12 -1.32
N PHE A 69 4.21 -0.86 -1.64
CA PHE A 69 4.30 -2.13 -2.39
C PHE A 69 4.88 -1.92 -3.79
N PHE A 70 4.44 -0.88 -4.52
CA PHE A 70 4.99 -0.50 -5.82
C PHE A 70 6.50 -0.25 -5.75
N TRP A 71 6.97 0.56 -4.80
CA TRP A 71 8.40 0.82 -4.64
C TRP A 71 9.20 -0.43 -4.28
N THR A 72 8.60 -1.37 -3.54
CA THR A 72 9.21 -2.68 -3.24
C THR A 72 9.35 -3.52 -4.51
N ILE A 73 8.32 -3.56 -5.36
CA ILE A 73 8.37 -4.25 -6.65
C ILE A 73 9.45 -3.65 -7.55
N VAL A 74 9.46 -2.32 -7.69
CA VAL A 74 10.42 -1.58 -8.51
C VAL A 74 11.85 -1.87 -8.04
N HIS A 75 12.12 -1.82 -6.73
CA HIS A 75 13.44 -2.13 -6.17
C HIS A 75 14.00 -3.45 -6.69
N HIS A 76 13.21 -4.53 -6.64
CA HIS A 76 13.64 -5.85 -7.08
C HIS A 76 13.63 -6.03 -8.61
N ALA A 77 12.84 -5.25 -9.34
CA ALA A 77 12.77 -5.31 -10.80
C ALA A 77 13.94 -4.57 -11.46
N THR A 78 14.43 -3.48 -10.84
CA THR A 78 15.49 -2.63 -11.39
C THR A 78 16.83 -2.78 -10.67
N ASP A 79 16.92 -3.64 -9.64
CA ASP A 79 18.10 -3.79 -8.78
C ASP A 79 18.58 -2.45 -8.19
N ALA A 80 17.63 -1.64 -7.72
CA ALA A 80 17.93 -0.31 -7.23
C ALA A 80 18.74 -0.34 -5.91
N GLU A 81 20.00 0.06 -5.97
CA GLU A 81 20.90 0.07 -4.81
C GLU A 81 20.47 1.06 -3.72
N TRP A 82 19.93 2.22 -4.09
CA TRP A 82 19.54 3.27 -3.14
C TRP A 82 18.39 2.84 -2.20
N THR A 83 17.56 1.88 -2.62
CA THR A 83 16.42 1.43 -1.82
C THR A 83 16.80 0.37 -0.80
N VAL A 84 18.00 -0.23 -0.88
CA VAL A 84 18.40 -1.38 -0.04
C VAL A 84 18.22 -1.09 1.46
N VAL A 85 18.64 0.09 1.91
CA VAL A 85 18.61 0.47 3.34
C VAL A 85 17.22 0.85 3.85
N VAL A 86 16.32 1.27 2.96
CA VAL A 86 14.94 1.68 3.30
C VAL A 86 13.89 0.63 2.93
N ARG A 87 14.26 -0.41 2.17
CA ARG A 87 13.40 -1.47 1.65
C ARG A 87 12.56 -2.12 2.74
N ARG A 88 13.17 -2.42 3.90
CA ARG A 88 12.48 -3.07 5.01
C ARG A 88 11.28 -2.27 5.51
N GLN A 89 11.36 -0.94 5.49
CA GLN A 89 10.24 -0.09 5.89
C GLN A 89 9.12 -0.10 4.85
N LEU A 90 9.47 -0.06 3.56
CA LEU A 90 8.52 -0.22 2.47
C LEU A 90 7.76 -1.56 2.56
N GLU A 91 8.46 -2.67 2.78
CA GLU A 91 7.87 -3.99 2.96
C GLU A 91 6.95 -4.07 4.19
N ASN A 92 7.33 -3.43 5.31
CA ASN A 92 6.53 -3.41 6.53
C ASN A 92 5.23 -2.63 6.34
N ILE A 93 5.27 -1.48 5.66
CA ILE A 93 4.07 -0.68 5.36
C ILE A 93 3.21 -1.41 4.33
N ALA A 94 3.80 -1.98 3.27
CA ALA A 94 3.09 -2.77 2.27
C ALA A 94 2.37 -3.98 2.91
N ALA A 95 2.94 -4.60 3.94
CA ALA A 95 2.30 -5.72 4.64
C ALA A 95 0.95 -5.35 5.29
N LEU A 96 0.69 -4.06 5.56
CA LEU A 96 -0.59 -3.57 6.08
C LEU A 96 -1.73 -3.67 5.05
N LEU A 97 -1.46 -4.00 3.79
CA LEU A 97 -2.49 -4.35 2.80
C LEU A 97 -3.39 -5.50 3.29
N ALA A 98 -2.85 -6.41 4.11
CA ALA A 98 -3.65 -7.45 4.77
C ALA A 98 -4.67 -6.91 5.77
N VAL A 99 -4.30 -5.86 6.52
CA VAL A 99 -5.21 -5.18 7.45
C VAL A 99 -6.25 -4.38 6.67
N LEU A 100 -5.85 -3.72 5.59
CA LEU A 100 -6.77 -2.97 4.73
C LEU A 100 -7.84 -3.85 4.10
N ALA A 101 -7.51 -5.09 3.73
CA ALA A 101 -8.51 -6.04 3.24
C ALA A 101 -9.62 -6.31 4.26
N LEU A 102 -9.30 -6.36 5.56
CA LEU A 102 -10.31 -6.44 6.62
C LEU A 102 -11.11 -5.12 6.73
N LEU A 103 -10.44 -3.97 6.64
CA LEU A 103 -11.08 -2.65 6.67
C LEU A 103 -11.91 -2.34 5.41
N PHE A 104 -11.86 -3.20 4.39
CA PHE A 104 -12.76 -3.16 3.24
C PHE A 104 -14.15 -3.73 3.55
N VAL A 105 -14.30 -4.56 4.60
CA VAL A 105 -15.58 -5.21 4.95
C VAL A 105 -16.72 -4.19 5.21
N PRO A 106 -16.52 -3.09 5.97
CA PRO A 106 -17.57 -2.08 6.15
C PRO A 106 -18.05 -1.46 4.84
N ILE A 107 -17.18 -1.33 3.83
CA ILE A 107 -17.56 -0.81 2.50
C ILE A 107 -18.54 -1.77 1.82
N LEU A 108 -18.32 -3.08 1.93
CA LEU A 108 -19.23 -4.11 1.38
C LEU A 108 -20.58 -4.13 2.11
N LEU A 109 -20.58 -3.94 3.42
CA LEU A 109 -21.80 -3.91 4.23
C LEU A 109 -22.65 -2.67 3.92
N LEU A 110 -22.01 -1.51 3.75
CA LEU A 110 -22.66 -0.22 3.51
C LEU A 110 -22.75 0.18 2.03
N ARG A 111 -22.52 -0.78 1.13
CA ARG A 111 -22.41 -0.56 -0.32
C ARG A 111 -23.60 0.19 -0.94
N HIS A 112 -24.82 -0.05 -0.45
CA HIS A 112 -26.04 0.61 -0.94
C HIS A 112 -26.07 2.12 -0.64
N HIS A 113 -25.33 2.58 0.36
CA HIS A 113 -25.17 4.02 0.61
C HIS A 113 -24.10 4.67 -0.27
N LEU A 114 -23.20 3.88 -0.87
CA LEU A 114 -22.08 4.38 -1.66
C LEU A 114 -22.38 4.36 -3.15
N TYR A 115 -22.95 3.25 -3.62
CA TYR A 115 -23.04 2.88 -5.01
C TYR A 115 -24.49 2.87 -5.45
N ALA A 116 -25.00 4.02 -5.88
CA ALA A 116 -26.39 4.19 -6.31
C ALA A 116 -26.81 3.19 -7.40
N TRP A 117 -25.86 2.80 -8.27
CA TRP A 117 -26.11 1.81 -9.32
C TRP A 117 -26.50 0.42 -8.81
N MET A 118 -26.25 0.09 -7.53
CA MET A 118 -26.64 -1.19 -6.94
C MET A 118 -28.14 -1.29 -6.67
N ASP A 119 -28.86 -0.17 -6.59
CA ASP A 119 -30.28 -0.12 -6.29
C ASP A 119 -31.15 0.08 -7.54
N ILE A 120 -30.53 0.36 -8.70
CA ILE A 120 -31.24 0.67 -9.95
C ILE A 120 -31.47 -0.61 -10.77
N PRO A 121 -32.73 -1.05 -10.93
CA PRO A 121 -33.03 -2.28 -11.65
C PRO A 121 -32.84 -2.16 -13.18
N PRO A 122 -32.72 -3.31 -13.88
CA PRO A 122 -32.71 -3.37 -15.33
C PRO A 122 -33.79 -2.60 -16.07
N GLY A 123 -33.38 -1.90 -17.14
CA GLY A 123 -34.27 -1.19 -18.05
C GLY A 123 -34.66 0.23 -17.61
N HIS A 124 -34.17 0.69 -16.45
CA HIS A 124 -34.48 2.03 -15.94
C HIS A 124 -33.49 3.08 -16.44
N GLU A 125 -32.25 2.69 -16.72
CA GLU A 125 -31.20 3.61 -17.17
C GLU A 125 -30.27 2.97 -18.20
N ALA A 126 -30.33 3.46 -19.43
CA ALA A 126 -29.52 2.94 -20.54
C ALA A 126 -28.02 2.98 -20.25
N ALA A 127 -27.51 4.05 -19.63
CA ALA A 127 -26.08 4.20 -19.33
C ALA A 127 -25.56 3.12 -18.36
N LEU A 128 -26.37 2.73 -17.37
CA LEU A 128 -26.04 1.64 -16.46
C LEU A 128 -26.27 0.27 -17.11
N ASP A 129 -27.33 0.14 -17.92
CA ASP A 129 -27.64 -1.09 -18.65
C ASP A 129 -26.45 -1.55 -19.53
N PHE A 130 -25.78 -0.62 -20.22
CA PHE A 130 -24.56 -0.90 -20.98
C PHE A 130 -23.37 -1.37 -20.13
N LYS A 131 -23.33 -1.02 -18.84
CA LYS A 131 -22.21 -1.31 -17.93
C LYS A 131 -22.49 -2.50 -17.01
N ARG A 132 -23.69 -3.08 -17.01
CA ARG A 132 -24.10 -4.15 -16.08
C ARG A 132 -23.22 -5.39 -16.08
N ALA A 133 -22.64 -5.75 -17.22
CA ALA A 133 -21.70 -6.85 -17.27
C ALA A 133 -20.49 -6.62 -16.35
N TYR A 134 -20.13 -5.36 -16.07
CA TYR A 134 -19.06 -4.96 -15.17
C TYR A 134 -19.56 -4.49 -13.79
N LEU A 135 -20.58 -3.63 -13.77
CA LEU A 135 -21.25 -3.09 -12.57
C LEU A 135 -22.39 -4.01 -12.12
N ASP A 136 -22.01 -5.22 -11.73
CA ASP A 136 -22.84 -6.20 -11.03
C ASP A 136 -22.22 -6.48 -9.66
N PHE A 137 -23.04 -6.69 -8.62
CA PHE A 137 -22.53 -6.88 -7.27
C PHE A 137 -21.66 -8.15 -7.13
N ASN A 138 -22.07 -9.27 -7.74
CA ASN A 138 -21.30 -10.51 -7.64
C ASN A 138 -19.95 -10.37 -8.33
N PHE A 139 -19.95 -9.75 -9.52
CA PHE A 139 -18.70 -9.54 -10.24
C PHE A 139 -17.81 -8.50 -9.56
N PHE A 140 -18.38 -7.42 -8.99
CA PHE A 140 -17.66 -6.46 -8.14
C PHE A 140 -17.00 -7.15 -6.94
N LEU A 141 -17.73 -8.03 -6.25
CA LEU A 141 -17.20 -8.75 -5.08
C LEU A 141 -16.06 -9.69 -5.46
N ILE A 142 -16.20 -10.45 -6.55
CA ILE A 142 -15.14 -11.32 -7.06
C ILE A 142 -13.89 -10.50 -7.39
N ARG A 143 -14.04 -9.38 -8.10
CA ARG A 143 -12.93 -8.48 -8.43
C ARG A 143 -12.26 -7.92 -7.18
N ALA A 144 -13.04 -7.45 -6.20
CA ALA A 144 -12.50 -6.95 -4.93
C ALA A 144 -11.67 -8.03 -4.21
N ILE A 145 -12.16 -9.28 -4.14
CA ILE A 145 -11.42 -10.40 -3.55
C ILE A 145 -10.14 -10.70 -4.32
N VAL A 146 -10.19 -10.71 -5.66
CA VAL A 146 -9.02 -10.95 -6.51
C VAL A 146 -7.98 -9.85 -6.33
N PHE A 147 -8.39 -8.58 -6.35
CA PHE A 147 -7.47 -7.44 -6.24
C PHE A 147 -6.81 -7.40 -4.87
N LEU A 148 -7.60 -7.43 -3.79
CA LEU A 148 -7.08 -7.43 -2.42
C LEU A 148 -6.27 -8.70 -2.15
N GLY A 149 -6.74 -9.86 -2.62
CA GLY A 149 -6.01 -11.13 -2.51
C GLY A 149 -4.64 -11.07 -3.19
N TYR A 150 -4.56 -10.50 -4.39
CA TYR A 150 -3.29 -10.26 -5.09
C TYR A 150 -2.36 -9.37 -4.25
N PHE A 151 -2.84 -8.21 -3.80
CA PHE A 151 -2.04 -7.27 -3.00
C PHE A 151 -1.51 -7.92 -1.72
N ILE A 152 -2.33 -8.71 -1.03
CA ILE A 152 -1.94 -9.44 0.18
C ILE A 152 -0.91 -10.49 -0.16
N VAL A 153 -1.18 -11.39 -1.11
CA VAL A 153 -0.30 -12.52 -1.41
C VAL A 153 1.06 -12.01 -1.88
N ALA A 154 1.09 -11.06 -2.82
CA ALA A 154 2.34 -10.57 -3.38
C ALA A 154 3.18 -9.79 -2.35
N SER A 155 2.57 -8.89 -1.57
CA SER A 155 3.29 -8.14 -0.52
C SER A 155 3.84 -9.06 0.57
N GLN A 156 3.05 -10.05 1.02
CA GLN A 156 3.48 -11.00 2.05
C GLN A 156 4.54 -11.96 1.53
N LEU A 157 4.47 -12.41 0.27
CA LEU A 157 5.50 -13.26 -0.34
C LEU A 157 6.84 -12.53 -0.45
N LEU A 158 6.85 -11.29 -0.97
CA LEU A 158 8.07 -10.49 -1.06
C LEU A 158 8.70 -10.29 0.34
N ARG A 159 7.91 -9.89 1.33
CA ARG A 159 8.40 -9.73 2.71
C ARG A 159 8.91 -11.05 3.28
N ARG A 160 8.20 -12.17 3.08
CA ARG A 160 8.63 -13.50 3.58
C ARG A 160 9.95 -13.94 2.96
N PHE A 161 10.15 -13.78 1.65
CA PHE A 161 11.40 -14.12 0.99
C PHE A 161 12.54 -13.19 1.42
N SER A 162 12.26 -11.89 1.55
CA SER A 162 13.21 -10.88 2.03
C SER A 162 13.69 -11.18 3.46
N VAL A 163 12.80 -11.57 4.39
CA VAL A 163 13.21 -11.96 5.76
C VAL A 163 13.99 -13.28 5.77
N ARG A 164 13.62 -14.25 4.93
CA ARG A 164 14.35 -15.53 4.84
C ARG A 164 15.75 -15.36 4.25
N GLN A 165 15.90 -14.46 3.28
CA GLN A 165 17.20 -14.13 2.71
C GLN A 165 18.16 -13.60 3.76
N ASP A 166 17.70 -12.74 4.66
CA ASP A 166 18.55 -12.19 5.74
C ASP A 166 18.99 -13.28 6.74
N ARG A 167 18.17 -14.32 6.93
CA ARG A 167 18.48 -15.44 7.84
C ARG A 167 19.43 -16.46 7.23
N ASP A 168 19.16 -16.89 6.00
CA ASP A 168 19.83 -18.04 5.39
C ASP A 168 20.98 -17.61 4.45
N GLY A 169 21.04 -16.33 4.05
CA GLY A 169 22.02 -15.81 3.08
C GLY A 169 21.87 -16.37 1.66
N ASN A 170 20.83 -17.16 1.39
CA ASN A 170 20.68 -17.89 0.13
C ASN A 170 20.28 -16.95 -1.04
N PRO A 171 21.10 -16.88 -2.12
CA PRO A 171 20.82 -16.01 -3.27
C PRO A 171 19.57 -16.40 -4.05
N GLN A 172 19.04 -17.62 -3.86
CA GLN A 172 17.80 -18.07 -4.49
C GLN A 172 16.61 -17.17 -4.17
N PHE A 173 16.54 -16.63 -2.94
CA PHE A 173 15.47 -15.73 -2.53
C PHE A 173 15.50 -14.41 -3.31
N THR A 174 16.68 -13.88 -3.65
CA THR A 174 16.81 -12.71 -4.54
C THR A 174 16.19 -12.98 -5.91
N ILE A 175 16.48 -14.14 -6.49
CA ILE A 175 15.96 -14.53 -7.81
C ILE A 175 14.43 -14.67 -7.77
N TRP A 176 13.89 -15.27 -6.71
CA TRP A 176 12.44 -15.42 -6.54
C TRP A 176 11.74 -14.09 -6.35
N MET A 177 12.28 -13.18 -5.52
CA MET A 177 11.73 -11.84 -5.37
C MET A 177 11.73 -11.08 -6.70
N ARG A 178 12.81 -11.17 -7.49
CA ARG A 178 12.85 -10.57 -8.83
C ARG A 178 11.76 -11.13 -9.75
N ARG A 179 11.54 -12.45 -9.77
CA ARG A 179 10.47 -13.09 -10.56
C ARG A 179 9.09 -12.64 -10.13
N VAL A 180 8.83 -12.61 -8.81
CA VAL A 180 7.57 -12.11 -8.25
C VAL A 180 7.37 -10.65 -8.64
N SER A 181 8.40 -9.83 -8.57
CA SER A 181 8.33 -8.41 -8.94
C SER A 181 8.05 -8.19 -10.43
N PHE A 182 8.70 -8.93 -11.34
CA PHE A 182 8.38 -8.83 -12.77
C PHE A 182 6.93 -9.22 -13.09
N ALA A 183 6.43 -10.30 -12.49
CA ALA A 183 5.03 -10.68 -12.64
C ALA A 183 4.09 -9.64 -11.99
N SER A 184 4.54 -9.01 -10.90
CA SER A 184 3.73 -8.05 -10.15
C SER A 184 3.62 -6.69 -10.82
N LEU A 185 4.57 -6.24 -11.65
CA LEU A 185 4.47 -4.94 -12.33
C LEU A 185 3.18 -4.75 -13.15
N PRO A 186 2.85 -5.62 -14.13
CA PRO A 186 1.60 -5.49 -14.88
C PRO A 186 0.38 -5.78 -14.01
N MET A 187 0.45 -6.76 -13.11
CA MET A 187 -0.66 -7.09 -12.21
C MET A 187 -1.00 -5.93 -11.26
N PHE A 188 0.01 -5.22 -10.75
CA PHE A 188 -0.16 -4.05 -9.92
C PHE A 188 -0.91 -2.96 -10.69
N ALA A 189 -0.47 -2.64 -11.92
CA ALA A 189 -1.11 -1.62 -12.74
C ALA A 189 -2.59 -1.97 -13.03
N LEU A 190 -2.88 -3.22 -13.36
CA LEU A 190 -4.24 -3.70 -13.63
C LEU A 190 -5.11 -3.67 -12.36
N CYS A 191 -4.66 -4.29 -11.26
CA CYS A 191 -5.43 -4.35 -10.02
C CYS A 191 -5.65 -2.97 -9.40
N LEU A 192 -4.67 -2.07 -9.45
CA LEU A 192 -4.83 -0.69 -8.96
C LEU A 192 -5.84 0.08 -9.82
N THR A 193 -5.75 -0.04 -11.15
CA THR A 193 -6.63 0.66 -12.08
C THR A 193 -8.08 0.18 -11.97
N PHE A 194 -8.31 -1.13 -12.04
CA PHE A 194 -9.67 -1.67 -11.91
C PHE A 194 -10.21 -1.54 -10.49
N GLY A 195 -9.36 -1.59 -9.46
CA GLY A 195 -9.74 -1.24 -8.09
C GLY A 195 -10.18 0.22 -7.97
N ALA A 196 -9.46 1.17 -8.59
CA ALA A 196 -9.87 2.57 -8.63
C ALA A 196 -11.20 2.77 -9.38
N PHE A 197 -11.40 2.03 -10.48
CA PHE A 197 -12.66 2.07 -11.23
C PHE A 197 -13.82 1.56 -10.38
N ASP A 198 -13.64 0.44 -9.69
CA ASP A 198 -14.64 -0.18 -8.85
C ASP A 198 -14.95 0.69 -7.63
N TRP A 199 -13.94 1.08 -6.87
CA TRP A 199 -14.18 1.62 -5.54
C TRP A 199 -14.47 3.12 -5.54
N LEU A 200 -13.90 3.87 -6.48
CA LEU A 200 -13.98 5.33 -6.51
C LEU A 200 -14.75 5.84 -7.73
N MET A 201 -14.37 5.43 -8.95
CA MET A 201 -15.02 5.94 -10.16
C MET A 201 -16.49 5.53 -10.23
N SER A 202 -16.82 4.30 -9.81
CA SER A 202 -18.19 3.79 -9.87
C SER A 202 -19.17 4.49 -8.91
N LEU A 203 -18.70 5.33 -7.97
CA LEU A 203 -19.56 6.19 -7.17
C LEU A 203 -20.45 7.07 -8.06
N ASN A 204 -19.93 7.48 -9.23
CA ASN A 204 -20.70 8.10 -10.29
C ASN A 204 -20.55 7.29 -11.59
N TYR A 205 -21.47 6.34 -11.79
CA TYR A 205 -21.48 5.48 -12.96
C TYR A 205 -21.81 6.20 -14.27
N HIS A 206 -22.28 7.45 -14.28
CA HIS A 206 -22.44 8.24 -15.50
C HIS A 206 -21.10 8.74 -16.05
N TRP A 207 -20.11 8.93 -15.18
CA TRP A 207 -18.79 9.42 -15.55
C TRP A 207 -17.83 8.27 -15.87
N PHE A 208 -16.85 8.54 -16.74
CA PHE A 208 -15.75 7.61 -17.03
C PHE A 208 -14.48 8.38 -17.43
N SER A 209 -13.32 7.84 -17.07
CA SER A 209 -12.02 8.38 -17.47
C SER A 209 -10.96 7.29 -17.48
N THR A 210 -10.27 7.14 -18.61
CA THR A 210 -9.16 6.18 -18.76
C THR A 210 -7.95 6.58 -17.92
N MET A 211 -7.71 7.88 -17.74
CA MET A 211 -6.59 8.42 -16.96
C MET A 211 -6.81 8.34 -15.45
N PHE A 212 -8.02 7.99 -14.98
CA PHE A 212 -8.31 7.95 -13.55
C PHE A 212 -7.46 6.91 -12.81
N GLY A 213 -7.19 5.75 -13.41
CA GLY A 213 -6.29 4.75 -12.82
C GLY A 213 -4.86 5.26 -12.68
N VAL A 214 -4.36 5.97 -13.70
CA VAL A 214 -3.01 6.57 -13.70
C VAL A 214 -2.92 7.69 -12.66
N TYR A 215 -3.99 8.47 -12.49
CA TYR A 215 -4.07 9.50 -11.45
C TYR A 215 -3.95 8.89 -10.04
N ILE A 216 -4.67 7.80 -9.76
CA ILE A 216 -4.55 7.07 -8.49
C ILE A 216 -3.15 6.47 -8.31
N PHE A 217 -2.55 5.96 -9.39
CA PHE A 217 -1.18 5.46 -9.38
C PHE A 217 -0.15 6.54 -9.04
N ALA A 218 -0.20 7.69 -9.71
CA ALA A 218 0.68 8.83 -9.44
C ALA A 218 0.60 9.25 -7.97
N GLY A 219 -0.63 9.42 -7.47
CA GLY A 219 -0.89 9.74 -6.07
C GLY A 219 -0.35 8.70 -5.11
N ALA A 220 -0.56 7.40 -5.37
CA ALA A 220 -0.05 6.31 -4.54
C ALA A 220 1.49 6.30 -4.49
N ALA A 221 2.16 6.37 -5.64
CA ALA A 221 3.62 6.37 -5.72
C ALA A 221 4.25 7.60 -5.05
N GLY A 222 3.71 8.81 -5.27
CA GLY A 222 4.22 10.05 -4.67
C GLY A 222 3.97 10.15 -3.16
N SER A 223 2.75 9.83 -2.72
CA SER A 223 2.39 9.91 -1.29
C SER A 223 3.13 8.87 -0.44
N SER A 224 3.32 7.66 -0.96
CA SER A 224 4.10 6.61 -0.27
C SER A 224 5.59 6.95 -0.15
N MET A 225 6.18 7.64 -1.13
CA MET A 225 7.55 8.15 -1.01
C MET A 225 7.66 9.21 0.08
N SER A 226 6.67 10.10 0.16
CA SER A 226 6.59 11.12 1.20
C SER A 226 6.46 10.48 2.60
N LEU A 227 5.61 9.46 2.73
CA LEU A 227 5.48 8.66 3.95
C LEU A 227 6.80 7.99 4.32
N LEU A 228 7.52 7.41 3.36
CA LEU A 228 8.81 6.78 3.59
C LEU A 228 9.82 7.79 4.17
N VAL A 229 9.92 8.99 3.59
CA VAL A 229 10.81 10.04 4.08
C VAL A 229 10.48 10.43 5.53
N LEU A 230 9.20 10.56 5.87
CA LEU A 230 8.77 10.86 7.23
C LEU A 230 9.13 9.72 8.20
N VAL A 231 8.87 8.46 7.83
CA VAL A 231 9.20 7.29 8.66
C VAL A 231 10.71 7.17 8.88
N ILE A 232 11.52 7.29 7.82
CA ILE A 232 12.98 7.21 7.94
C ILE A 232 13.53 8.37 8.78
N THR A 233 12.97 9.57 8.64
CA THR A 233 13.37 10.72 9.47
C THR A 233 13.03 10.51 10.94
N ALA A 234 11.84 10.01 11.25
CA ALA A 234 11.45 9.67 12.62
C ALA A 234 12.36 8.59 13.23
N LEU A 235 12.70 7.55 12.46
CA LEU A 235 13.62 6.49 12.89
C LEU A 235 15.03 7.04 13.17
N ARG A 236 15.56 7.90 12.29
CA ARG A 236 16.86 8.56 12.49
C ARG A 236 16.91 9.45 13.71
N GLN A 237 15.85 10.25 13.92
CA GLN A 237 15.73 11.09 15.12
C GLN A 237 15.66 10.23 16.39
N ALA A 238 15.00 9.07 16.34
CA ALA A 238 14.93 8.10 17.43
C ALA A 238 16.23 7.28 17.63
N GLY A 239 17.27 7.49 16.81
CA GLY A 239 18.56 6.84 16.97
C GLY A 239 18.82 5.60 16.11
N TYR A 240 17.89 5.20 15.23
CA TYR A 240 18.07 4.08 14.31
C TYR A 240 18.55 4.54 12.94
N LEU A 241 19.27 3.70 12.19
CA LEU A 241 19.70 3.98 10.81
C LEU A 241 20.60 5.23 10.65
N LYS A 242 21.20 5.71 11.75
CA LYS A 242 21.97 6.98 11.75
C LYS A 242 23.17 6.91 10.82
N ASP A 243 23.90 5.80 10.87
CA ASP A 243 25.14 5.57 10.13
C ASP A 243 24.93 4.88 8.77
N VAL A 244 23.71 4.38 8.53
CA VAL A 244 23.35 3.64 7.31
C VAL A 244 22.67 4.55 6.29
N VAL A 245 21.74 5.40 6.74
CA VAL A 245 21.01 6.31 5.85
C VAL A 245 21.77 7.64 5.75
N THR A 246 22.34 7.90 4.59
CA THR A 246 23.11 9.11 4.28
C THR A 246 22.26 10.21 3.61
N LEU A 247 22.84 11.40 3.45
CA LEU A 247 22.21 12.52 2.74
C LEU A 247 21.85 12.17 1.29
N GLU A 248 22.65 11.34 0.62
CA GLU A 248 22.39 10.90 -0.76
C GLU A 248 21.06 10.15 -0.87
N HIS A 249 20.73 9.31 0.12
CA HIS A 249 19.44 8.61 0.15
C HIS A 249 18.27 9.60 0.21
N TYR A 250 18.38 10.63 1.05
CA TYR A 250 17.38 11.70 1.12
C TYR A 250 17.26 12.50 -0.17
N HIS A 251 18.39 12.79 -0.82
CA HIS A 251 18.41 13.51 -2.08
C HIS A 251 17.74 12.70 -3.20
N ILE A 252 17.98 11.38 -3.27
CA ILE A 252 17.31 10.49 -4.24
C ILE A 252 15.81 10.38 -3.94
N MET A 253 15.42 10.18 -2.68
CA MET A 253 13.99 10.17 -2.31
C MET A 253 13.31 11.51 -2.64
N GLY A 254 13.99 12.64 -2.43
CA GLY A 254 13.51 13.97 -2.81
C GLY A 254 13.33 14.14 -4.32
N LYS A 255 14.24 13.61 -5.14
CA LYS A 255 14.08 13.60 -6.61
C LYS A 255 12.86 12.78 -7.03
N TRP A 256 12.62 11.63 -6.42
CA TRP A 256 11.42 10.83 -6.70
C TRP A 256 10.14 11.54 -6.26
N MET A 257 10.12 12.19 -5.09
CA MET A 257 8.98 13.00 -4.67
C MET A 257 8.70 14.13 -5.66
N LEU A 258 9.72 14.84 -6.12
CA LEU A 258 9.55 15.89 -7.13
C LEU A 258 9.03 15.33 -8.46
N ALA A 259 9.59 14.22 -8.94
CA ALA A 259 9.17 13.58 -10.18
C ALA A 259 7.68 13.17 -10.14
N PHE A 260 7.22 12.55 -9.05
CA PHE A 260 5.83 12.16 -8.87
C PHE A 260 4.88 13.30 -8.48
N CYS A 261 5.41 14.46 -8.10
CA CYS A 261 4.62 15.69 -7.93
C CYS A 261 4.32 16.34 -9.29
N ILE A 262 5.25 16.21 -10.26
CA ILE A 262 5.10 16.73 -11.62
C ILE A 262 4.26 15.79 -12.50
N PHE A 263 4.41 14.48 -12.31
CA PHE A 263 3.69 13.42 -13.03
C PHE A 263 2.21 13.36 -12.66
#